data_AF-A0A4R9GQH9-F1
#
_entry.id   AF-A0A4R9GQH9-F1
#
_cell.length_a   1.000
_cell.length_b   1.000
_cell.length_c   1.000
_cell.angle_alpha   90.00
_cell.angle_beta   90.00
_cell.angle_gamma   90.00
#
_symmetry.space_group_name_H-M   'P 1'
#
loop_
_entity.id
_entity.type
_entity.pdbx_description
1 polymer ?
#
loop_
_entity_poly.entity_id
_entity_poly.type
_entity_poly.pdbx_seq_one_letter_code
_entity_poly.pdbx_strand_id
1 'polypeptide(L)'
;MNEEQENKIKEAIEGKSNEFSGPIESLHSLIGKSWPVPDSDRPSFEDLYEKAVRSRVIPLNRRVWLGLAAALVLIAPILYVFKFGTSTHPTLSKSSILVTKITGKVYLSATGSTDRLILNEGETVGKGQILLTDKDSSVFLSVSKGEGILLGSATRFEVLNDPKKSFYLHSGSAFTHLHKNLKKEDFRIFTSNGLIEVRGTKFSVSEIAGTETQVSVLEGRVATIRKEGGDSGEQVLEPGQRIRLSNKGFQRSFLSSSELAELETEFQRLKVEDIPRDPNRSFSDREELFKEFQRLERVIMTDKTSLEGVIIDMDGEFMYLQTLEKEIRIPRDSVEEVIQVR
;
A
#
# COMPACT_ATOMS: atom_id res chain seq x y z
N MET A 1 -53.77 11.96 3.69
CA MET A 1 -52.90 13.10 3.34
C MET A 1 -53.49 14.29 4.07
N ASN A 2 -52.72 14.98 4.90
CA ASN A 2 -53.26 16.10 5.68
C ASN A 2 -53.40 17.34 4.78
N GLU A 3 -54.45 18.15 4.95
CA GLU A 3 -54.68 19.39 4.17
C GLU A 3 -53.47 20.34 4.21
N GLU A 4 -52.73 20.33 5.33
CA GLU A 4 -51.50 21.10 5.49
C GLU A 4 -50.39 20.67 4.51
N GLN A 5 -50.28 19.38 4.21
CA GLN A 5 -49.31 18.85 3.25
C GLN A 5 -49.69 19.23 1.81
N GLU A 6 -50.98 19.19 1.48
CA GLU A 6 -51.48 19.58 0.16
C GLU A 6 -51.22 21.06 -0.15
N ASN A 7 -51.42 21.94 0.84
CA ASN A 7 -51.13 23.35 0.68
C ASN A 7 -49.62 23.60 0.49
N LYS A 8 -48.76 22.92 1.26
CA LYS A 8 -47.31 23.03 1.09
C LYS A 8 -46.84 22.53 -0.28
N ILE A 9 -47.44 21.46 -0.81
CA ILE A 9 -47.12 20.97 -2.16
C ILE A 9 -47.53 21.99 -3.23
N LYS A 10 -48.72 22.61 -3.11
CA LYS A 10 -49.16 23.68 -4.04
C LYS A 10 -48.23 24.88 -4.02
N GLU A 11 -47.83 25.34 -2.83
CA GLU A 11 -46.90 26.44 -2.68
C GLU A 11 -45.53 26.16 -3.31
N ALA A 12 -45.05 24.92 -3.21
CA ALA A 12 -43.80 24.50 -3.83
C ALA A 12 -43.88 24.49 -5.36
N ILE A 13 -45.03 24.06 -5.93
CA ILE A 13 -45.28 24.10 -7.38
C ILE A 13 -45.37 25.55 -7.89
N GLU A 14 -45.90 26.47 -7.10
CA GLU A 14 -45.97 27.91 -7.40
C GLU A 14 -44.63 28.66 -7.21
N GLY A 15 -43.56 27.96 -6.81
CA GLY A 15 -42.21 28.50 -6.70
C GLY A 15 -41.86 29.12 -5.34
N LYS A 16 -42.66 28.90 -4.30
CA LYS A 16 -42.29 29.26 -2.92
C LYS A 16 -41.39 28.18 -2.31
N SER A 17 -40.29 28.59 -1.68
CA SER A 17 -39.34 27.65 -1.06
C SER A 17 -39.94 27.01 0.20
N ASN A 18 -40.00 25.68 0.24
CA ASN A 18 -40.39 24.91 1.43
C ASN A 18 -39.74 23.51 1.40
N GLU A 19 -40.08 22.65 2.36
CA GLU A 19 -39.51 21.30 2.50
C GLU A 19 -39.76 20.36 1.29
N PHE A 20 -40.72 20.69 0.41
CA PHE A 20 -41.05 19.90 -0.78
C PHE A 20 -40.46 20.44 -2.08
N SER A 21 -39.81 21.62 -2.08
CA SER A 21 -39.28 22.22 -3.31
C SER A 21 -38.14 21.41 -3.92
N GLY A 22 -37.21 20.87 -3.10
CA GLY A 22 -36.11 20.01 -3.57
C GLY A 22 -36.57 18.72 -4.25
N PRO A 23 -37.48 17.93 -3.63
CA PRO A 23 -38.07 16.76 -4.29
C PRO A 23 -38.79 17.08 -5.61
N ILE A 24 -39.55 18.18 -5.67
CA ILE A 24 -40.29 18.58 -6.88
C ILE A 24 -39.33 18.98 -8.01
N GLU A 25 -38.25 19.69 -7.70
CA GLU A 25 -37.20 20.06 -8.66
C GLU A 25 -36.45 18.81 -9.19
N SER A 26 -36.21 17.82 -8.32
CA SER A 26 -35.60 16.54 -8.73
C SER A 26 -36.50 15.76 -9.69
N LEU A 27 -37.81 15.73 -9.46
CA LEU A 27 -38.80 15.12 -10.35
C LEU A 27 -38.87 15.84 -11.70
N HIS A 28 -38.85 17.16 -11.70
CA HIS A 28 -38.83 17.95 -12.94
C HIS A 28 -37.57 17.67 -13.75
N SER A 29 -36.42 17.49 -13.10
CA SER A 29 -35.16 17.12 -13.76
C SER A 29 -35.18 15.70 -14.36
N LEU A 30 -35.92 14.76 -13.75
CA LEU A 30 -36.05 13.39 -14.23
C LEU A 30 -37.04 13.28 -15.40
N ILE A 31 -38.15 14.02 -15.34
CA ILE A 31 -39.14 14.08 -16.42
C ILE A 31 -38.57 14.83 -17.64
N GLY A 32 -37.71 15.82 -17.42
CA GLY A 32 -37.03 16.57 -18.49
C GLY A 32 -35.91 15.79 -19.21
N LYS A 33 -35.45 14.66 -18.66
CA LYS A 33 -34.51 13.78 -19.37
C LYS A 33 -35.28 13.04 -20.46
N SER A 34 -34.95 13.33 -21.72
CA SER A 34 -35.43 12.57 -22.86
C SER A 34 -35.15 11.09 -22.63
N TRP A 35 -36.19 10.25 -22.76
CA TRP A 35 -36.04 8.81 -22.70
C TRP A 35 -34.90 8.37 -23.64
N PRO A 36 -34.01 7.47 -23.20
CA PRO A 36 -32.95 6.97 -24.06
C PRO A 36 -33.58 6.35 -25.30
N VAL A 37 -33.28 6.93 -26.46
CA VAL A 37 -33.69 6.38 -27.75
C VAL A 37 -33.04 5.00 -27.85
N PRO A 38 -33.81 3.92 -27.99
CA PRO A 38 -33.24 2.58 -28.07
C PRO A 38 -32.33 2.48 -29.30
N ASP A 39 -31.09 2.00 -29.10
CA ASP A 39 -30.15 1.70 -30.17
C ASP A 39 -30.80 0.80 -31.23
N SER A 40 -30.70 1.21 -32.49
CA SER A 40 -31.26 0.50 -33.65
C SER A 40 -30.62 -0.87 -33.93
N ASP A 41 -29.58 -1.24 -33.19
CA ASP A 41 -28.83 -2.50 -33.34
C ASP A 41 -29.39 -3.68 -32.51
N ARG A 42 -30.53 -3.50 -31.83
CA ARG A 42 -31.17 -4.61 -31.10
C ARG A 42 -32.08 -5.42 -32.03
N PRO A 43 -32.00 -6.76 -32.01
CA PRO A 43 -32.89 -7.61 -32.81
C PRO A 43 -34.35 -7.33 -32.44
N SER A 44 -35.21 -7.29 -33.45
CA SER A 44 -36.62 -6.98 -33.25
C SER A 44 -37.31 -8.08 -32.43
N PHE A 45 -38.41 -7.73 -31.77
CA PHE A 45 -39.22 -8.71 -31.06
C PHE A 45 -39.66 -9.86 -31.98
N GLU A 46 -40.00 -9.54 -33.24
CA GLU A 46 -40.32 -10.50 -34.28
C GLU A 46 -39.18 -11.48 -34.57
N ASP A 47 -37.92 -11.01 -34.62
CA ASP A 47 -36.75 -11.88 -34.82
C ASP A 47 -36.57 -12.86 -33.65
N LEU A 48 -36.81 -12.38 -32.43
CA LEU A 48 -36.74 -13.22 -31.23
C LEU A 48 -37.89 -14.24 -31.20
N TYR A 49 -39.08 -13.85 -31.65
CA TYR A 49 -40.26 -14.72 -31.68
C TYR A 49 -40.15 -15.81 -32.76
N GLU A 50 -39.77 -15.47 -33.99
CA GLU A 50 -39.57 -16.45 -35.07
C GLU A 50 -38.52 -17.50 -34.69
N LYS A 51 -37.44 -17.07 -34.02
CA LYS A 51 -36.39 -17.97 -33.56
C LYS A 51 -36.89 -18.96 -32.49
N ALA A 52 -37.82 -18.54 -31.65
CA ALA A 52 -38.41 -19.40 -30.62
C ALA A 52 -39.41 -20.42 -31.20
N VAL A 53 -40.14 -20.08 -32.26
CA VAL A 53 -41.16 -20.96 -32.86
C VAL A 53 -40.54 -22.12 -33.65
N ARG A 54 -39.31 -21.98 -34.17
CA ARG A 54 -38.57 -23.06 -34.84
C ARG A 54 -37.87 -24.02 -33.85
N SER A 55 -38.59 -24.52 -32.85
CA SER A 55 -38.06 -25.61 -32.01
C SER A 55 -38.09 -26.92 -32.80
N ARG A 56 -36.94 -27.32 -33.35
CA ARG A 56 -36.76 -28.62 -34.02
C ARG A 56 -36.86 -29.73 -32.96
N VAL A 57 -38.00 -30.38 -32.84
CA VAL A 57 -38.18 -31.51 -31.90
C VAL A 57 -37.41 -32.71 -32.46
N ILE A 58 -36.25 -32.99 -31.88
CA ILE A 58 -35.47 -34.19 -32.20
C ILE A 58 -35.98 -35.32 -31.29
N PRO A 59 -36.57 -36.40 -31.83
CA PRO A 59 -37.01 -37.52 -31.00
C PRO A 59 -35.79 -38.23 -30.42
N LEU A 60 -35.61 -38.12 -29.10
CA LEU A 60 -34.43 -38.59 -28.41
C LEU A 60 -34.62 -40.06 -27.98
N ASN A 61 -33.87 -40.97 -28.62
CA ASN A 61 -33.93 -42.41 -28.34
C ASN A 61 -33.38 -42.74 -26.94
N ARG A 62 -34.07 -43.61 -26.20
CA ARG A 62 -33.80 -43.94 -24.78
C ARG A 62 -32.36 -44.42 -24.51
N ARG A 63 -31.68 -44.99 -25.51
CA ARG A 63 -30.25 -45.38 -25.43
C ARG A 63 -29.29 -44.19 -25.46
N VAL A 64 -29.63 -43.12 -26.18
CA VAL A 64 -28.85 -41.87 -26.21
C VAL A 64 -28.94 -41.14 -24.86
N TRP A 65 -30.08 -41.29 -24.16
CA TRP A 65 -30.30 -40.72 -22.83
C TRP A 65 -29.36 -41.32 -21.77
N LEU A 66 -29.16 -42.64 -21.81
CA LEU A 66 -28.20 -43.32 -20.93
C LEU A 66 -26.75 -42.89 -21.22
N GLY A 67 -26.41 -42.67 -22.50
CA GLY A 67 -25.08 -42.15 -22.88
C GLY A 67 -24.84 -40.71 -22.40
N LEU A 68 -25.84 -39.83 -22.51
CA LEU A 68 -25.75 -38.44 -22.04
C LEU A 68 -25.64 -38.33 -20.52
N ALA A 69 -26.35 -39.18 -19.78
CA ALA A 69 -26.25 -39.21 -18.31
C ALA A 69 -24.85 -39.60 -17.84
N ALA A 70 -24.23 -40.61 -18.48
CA ALA A 70 -22.86 -41.03 -18.16
C ALA A 70 -21.82 -39.94 -18.49
N ALA A 71 -21.99 -39.22 -19.61
CA ALA A 71 -21.11 -38.10 -19.98
C ALA A 71 -21.22 -36.94 -18.99
N LEU A 72 -22.43 -36.62 -18.51
CA LEU A 72 -22.63 -35.58 -17.49
C LEU A 72 -21.95 -35.93 -16.15
N VAL A 73 -21.96 -37.20 -15.74
CA VAL A 73 -21.26 -37.65 -14.51
C VAL A 73 -19.75 -37.49 -14.61
N LEU A 74 -19.15 -37.64 -15.80
CA LEU A 74 -17.71 -37.44 -16.00
C LEU A 74 -17.32 -35.96 -16.17
N ILE A 75 -18.18 -35.15 -16.79
CA ILE A 75 -17.88 -33.73 -17.08
C ILE A 75 -18.20 -32.84 -15.86
N ALA A 76 -19.20 -33.18 -15.05
CA ALA A 76 -19.58 -32.42 -13.86
C ALA A 76 -18.43 -32.21 -12.84
N PRO A 77 -17.60 -33.21 -12.46
CA PRO A 77 -16.49 -32.98 -11.55
C PRO A 77 -15.39 -32.12 -12.16
N ILE A 78 -15.15 -32.22 -13.48
CA ILE A 78 -14.16 -31.37 -14.19
C ILE A 78 -14.64 -29.91 -14.23
N LEU A 79 -15.92 -29.68 -14.53
CA LEU A 79 -16.52 -28.34 -14.49
C LEU A 79 -16.65 -27.81 -13.06
N TYR A 80 -16.86 -28.67 -12.07
CA TYR A 80 -16.87 -28.28 -10.66
C TYR A 80 -15.46 -27.85 -10.22
N VAL A 81 -14.40 -28.54 -10.63
CA VAL A 81 -13.02 -28.08 -10.41
C VAL A 81 -12.70 -26.83 -11.22
N PHE A 82 -13.27 -26.60 -12.40
CA PHE A 82 -13.02 -25.37 -13.16
C PHE A 82 -13.84 -24.15 -12.68
N LYS A 83 -15.05 -24.35 -12.13
CA LYS A 83 -15.90 -23.27 -11.61
C LYS A 83 -15.74 -23.03 -10.11
N PHE A 84 -15.44 -24.08 -9.34
CA PHE A 84 -15.26 -24.05 -7.88
C PHE A 84 -13.88 -24.50 -7.43
N GLY A 85 -12.99 -24.88 -8.34
CA GLY A 85 -11.56 -24.86 -8.06
C GLY A 85 -11.24 -23.45 -7.66
N THR A 86 -11.06 -23.31 -6.35
CA THR A 86 -10.81 -22.07 -5.68
C THR A 86 -9.70 -21.39 -6.45
N SER A 87 -10.06 -20.35 -7.20
CA SER A 87 -9.19 -19.19 -7.29
C SER A 87 -9.00 -18.80 -5.84
N THR A 88 -7.97 -19.37 -5.22
CA THR A 88 -7.30 -18.77 -4.09
C THR A 88 -6.86 -17.42 -4.63
N HIS A 89 -7.77 -16.45 -4.62
CA HIS A 89 -7.38 -15.07 -4.51
C HIS A 89 -6.42 -15.09 -3.34
N PRO A 90 -5.12 -14.83 -3.56
CA PRO A 90 -4.18 -14.80 -2.46
C PRO A 90 -4.78 -13.80 -1.48
N THR A 91 -5.23 -14.30 -0.35
CA THR A 91 -5.63 -13.48 0.77
C THR A 91 -4.39 -12.66 1.07
N LEU A 92 -4.43 -11.38 0.68
CA LEU A 92 -3.35 -10.41 0.86
C LEU A 92 -2.74 -10.63 2.24
N SER A 93 -1.58 -11.27 2.25
CA SER A 93 -0.84 -11.50 3.46
C SER A 93 -0.48 -10.11 3.98
N LYS A 94 -0.97 -9.83 5.19
CA LYS A 94 -0.61 -8.69 6.03
C LYS A 94 0.90 -8.39 5.82
N SER A 95 1.19 -7.21 5.26
CA SER A 95 2.53 -6.67 4.90
C SER A 95 3.27 -7.36 3.75
N SER A 96 2.71 -7.38 2.54
CA SER A 96 3.47 -7.70 1.32
C SER A 96 4.07 -6.42 0.71
N ILE A 97 5.34 -6.48 0.31
CA ILE A 97 6.08 -5.36 -0.28
C ILE A 97 5.92 -5.43 -1.80
N LEU A 98 5.47 -4.36 -2.45
CA LEU A 98 5.23 -4.33 -3.89
C LEU A 98 6.48 -3.93 -4.66
N VAL A 99 6.79 -4.65 -5.74
CA VAL A 99 7.86 -4.29 -6.68
C VAL A 99 7.31 -3.30 -7.70
N THR A 100 7.73 -2.04 -7.62
CA THR A 100 7.16 -0.98 -8.48
C THR A 100 7.92 -0.80 -9.77
N LYS A 101 9.25 -0.99 -9.74
CA LYS A 101 10.09 -0.81 -10.94
C LYS A 101 11.36 -1.65 -10.83
N ILE A 102 11.78 -2.24 -11.94
CA ILE A 102 13.02 -2.99 -12.07
C ILE A 102 13.88 -2.37 -13.17
N THR A 103 15.19 -2.33 -12.95
CA THR A 103 16.18 -2.08 -14.00
C THR A 103 17.20 -3.21 -13.95
N GLY A 104 17.39 -3.91 -15.07
CA GLY A 104 18.25 -5.10 -15.11
C GLY A 104 17.56 -6.37 -14.61
N LYS A 105 18.32 -7.26 -13.96
CA LYS A 105 17.83 -8.57 -13.50
C LYS A 105 17.75 -8.62 -11.99
N VAL A 106 16.61 -9.07 -11.49
CA VAL A 106 16.32 -9.20 -10.07
C VAL A 106 15.74 -10.57 -9.83
N TYR A 107 16.20 -11.20 -8.76
CA TYR A 107 15.81 -12.55 -8.38
C TYR A 107 15.22 -12.56 -6.98
N LEU A 108 14.31 -13.50 -6.77
CA LEU A 108 13.70 -13.83 -5.50
C LEU A 108 14.09 -15.24 -5.10
N SER A 109 14.49 -15.42 -3.85
CA SER A 109 14.75 -16.74 -3.26
C SER A 109 14.15 -16.82 -1.87
N ALA A 110 13.71 -18.00 -1.44
CA ALA A 110 13.34 -18.22 -0.04
C ALA A 110 14.60 -18.27 0.85
N THR A 111 14.49 -17.83 2.10
CA THR A 111 15.58 -17.97 3.07
C THR A 111 16.00 -19.44 3.20
N GLY A 112 17.27 -19.72 2.95
CA GLY A 112 17.84 -21.08 3.00
C GLY A 112 17.71 -21.90 1.71
N SER A 113 17.01 -21.40 0.69
CA SER A 113 16.95 -22.04 -0.63
C SER A 113 18.02 -21.50 -1.59
N THR A 114 18.48 -22.35 -2.50
CA THR A 114 19.32 -21.97 -3.64
C THR A 114 18.51 -21.58 -4.87
N ASP A 115 17.21 -21.86 -4.87
CA ASP A 115 16.34 -21.60 -6.01
C ASP A 115 16.15 -20.10 -6.20
N ARG A 116 16.27 -19.66 -7.46
CA ARG A 116 16.12 -18.27 -7.86
C ARG A 116 15.00 -18.17 -8.86
N LEU A 117 13.97 -17.43 -8.48
CA LEU A 117 12.88 -17.03 -9.36
C LEU A 117 13.18 -15.64 -9.88
N ILE A 118 12.95 -15.41 -11.17
CA ILE A 118 13.05 -14.06 -11.73
C ILE A 118 11.87 -13.26 -11.18
N LEU A 119 12.15 -12.08 -10.64
CA LEU A 119 11.15 -11.17 -10.11
C LEU A 119 10.72 -10.19 -11.19
N ASN A 120 9.41 -9.95 -11.30
CA ASN A 120 8.84 -9.00 -12.25
C ASN A 120 8.22 -7.78 -11.55
N GLU A 121 8.01 -6.71 -12.29
CA GLU A 121 7.27 -5.54 -11.81
C GLU A 121 5.81 -5.92 -11.50
N GLY A 122 5.26 -5.35 -10.43
CA GLY A 122 3.91 -5.65 -9.94
C GLY A 122 3.83 -6.89 -9.04
N GLU A 123 4.90 -7.70 -8.94
CA GLU A 123 4.96 -8.81 -8.00
C GLU A 123 5.16 -8.32 -6.57
N THR A 124 4.83 -9.19 -5.60
CA THR A 124 4.97 -8.89 -4.18
C THR A 124 6.02 -9.77 -3.53
N VAL A 125 6.75 -9.17 -2.59
CA VAL A 125 7.78 -9.79 -1.78
C VAL A 125 7.23 -9.96 -0.37
N GLY A 126 7.17 -11.21 0.07
CA GLY A 126 6.71 -11.60 1.39
C GLY A 126 7.85 -11.71 2.40
N LYS A 127 7.47 -11.88 3.67
CA LYS A 127 8.39 -12.17 4.76
C LYS A 127 9.14 -13.49 4.53
N GLY A 128 10.40 -13.55 4.93
CA GLY A 128 11.30 -14.70 4.75
C GLY A 128 11.81 -14.89 3.31
N GLN A 129 11.70 -13.87 2.47
CA GLN A 129 12.23 -13.88 1.11
C GLN A 129 13.45 -12.97 1.00
N ILE A 130 14.34 -13.35 0.10
CA ILE A 130 15.59 -12.66 -0.21
C ILE A 130 15.52 -12.17 -1.65
N LEU A 131 15.71 -10.87 -1.81
CA LEU A 131 15.89 -10.17 -3.07
C LEU A 131 17.37 -10.13 -3.43
N LEU A 132 17.69 -10.49 -4.67
CA LEU A 132 19.03 -10.39 -5.23
C LEU A 132 19.01 -9.55 -6.50
N THR A 133 19.73 -8.43 -6.51
CA THR A 133 19.96 -7.65 -7.73
C THR A 133 21.27 -8.09 -8.38
N ASP A 134 21.28 -8.23 -9.70
CA ASP A 134 22.51 -8.52 -10.45
C ASP A 134 23.41 -7.27 -10.52
N LYS A 135 24.57 -7.41 -11.17
CA LYS A 135 25.40 -6.26 -11.54
C LYS A 135 24.59 -5.29 -12.41
N ASP A 136 24.79 -3.99 -12.18
CA ASP A 136 24.12 -2.89 -12.91
C ASP A 136 22.57 -2.97 -12.87
N SER A 137 22.03 -3.69 -11.89
CA SER A 137 20.58 -3.83 -11.68
C SER A 137 20.13 -3.03 -10.47
N SER A 138 18.86 -2.65 -10.43
CA SER A 138 18.24 -1.98 -9.29
C SER A 138 16.76 -2.31 -9.21
N VAL A 139 16.19 -2.30 -8.00
CA VAL A 139 14.75 -2.52 -7.79
C VAL A 139 14.17 -1.49 -6.85
N PHE A 140 12.99 -0.98 -7.21
CA PHE A 140 12.18 -0.09 -6.40
C PHE A 140 11.09 -0.90 -5.72
N LEU A 141 11.01 -0.75 -4.41
CA LEU A 141 10.08 -1.44 -3.53
C LEU A 141 9.18 -0.39 -2.88
N SER A 142 7.86 -0.60 -2.98
CA SER A 142 6.86 0.12 -2.20
C SER A 142 6.52 -0.72 -0.98
N VAL A 143 6.88 -0.22 0.20
CA VAL A 143 6.66 -0.92 1.47
C VAL A 143 5.28 -0.60 2.01
N SER A 144 4.90 0.67 1.96
CA SER A 144 3.57 1.18 2.27
C SER A 144 3.39 2.56 1.61
N LYS A 145 2.21 3.16 1.68
CA LYS A 145 1.98 4.50 1.11
C LYS A 145 2.88 5.52 1.81
N GLY A 146 3.65 6.28 1.04
CA GLY A 146 4.66 7.19 1.61
C GLY A 146 5.96 6.52 2.06
N GLU A 147 6.16 5.21 1.85
CA GLU A 147 7.39 4.49 2.20
C GLU A 147 7.95 3.67 1.03
N GLY A 148 9.22 3.89 0.71
CA GLY A 148 9.89 3.21 -0.38
C GLY A 148 11.33 2.83 -0.08
N ILE A 149 11.81 1.77 -0.75
CA ILE A 149 13.20 1.33 -0.72
C ILE A 149 13.69 1.15 -2.15
N LEU A 150 14.81 1.77 -2.50
CA LEU A 150 15.57 1.49 -3.72
C LEU A 150 16.77 0.62 -3.36
N LEU A 151 16.82 -0.59 -3.92
CA LEU A 151 17.99 -1.46 -3.83
C LEU A 151 18.90 -1.23 -5.03
N GLY A 152 20.17 -0.97 -4.77
CA GLY A 152 21.19 -0.79 -5.80
C GLY A 152 21.70 -2.12 -6.37
N SER A 153 22.78 -2.06 -7.14
CA SER A 153 23.37 -3.24 -7.80
C SER A 153 24.07 -4.19 -6.84
N ALA A 154 24.16 -5.47 -7.23
CA ALA A 154 24.80 -6.53 -6.45
C ALA A 154 24.31 -6.60 -4.98
N THR A 155 23.03 -6.33 -4.77
CA THR A 155 22.41 -6.24 -3.45
C THR A 155 21.76 -7.57 -3.08
N ARG A 156 21.98 -8.00 -1.84
CA ARG A 156 21.28 -9.15 -1.23
C ARG A 156 20.52 -8.65 -0.01
N PHE A 157 19.20 -8.59 -0.14
CA PHE A 157 18.31 -7.96 0.83
C PHE A 157 17.20 -8.92 1.27
N GLU A 158 17.06 -9.16 2.56
CA GLU A 158 16.11 -10.10 3.13
C GLU A 158 15.02 -9.37 3.90
N VAL A 159 13.77 -9.77 3.66
CA VAL A 159 12.61 -9.32 4.42
C VAL A 159 12.45 -10.26 5.60
N LEU A 160 12.71 -9.79 6.82
CA LEU A 160 12.68 -10.67 7.99
C LEU A 160 11.24 -10.98 8.42
N ASN A 161 11.05 -12.17 9.00
CA ASN A 161 9.77 -12.55 9.59
C ASN A 161 9.64 -12.02 11.03
N ASP A 162 9.66 -10.69 11.17
CA ASP A 162 9.53 -9.97 12.43
C ASP A 162 8.14 -9.30 12.49
N PRO A 163 7.50 -9.15 13.67
CA PRO A 163 6.39 -8.21 13.85
C PRO A 163 6.73 -6.77 13.46
N LYS A 164 8.00 -6.35 13.57
CA LYS A 164 8.48 -5.02 13.15
C LYS A 164 8.84 -5.00 11.65
N LYS A 165 8.93 -3.80 11.05
CA LYS A 165 9.42 -3.60 9.68
C LYS A 165 10.95 -3.81 9.66
N SER A 166 11.35 -5.07 9.74
CA SER A 166 12.74 -5.50 9.90
C SER A 166 13.28 -6.11 8.61
N PHE A 167 14.48 -5.69 8.24
CA PHE A 167 15.16 -6.10 7.03
C PHE A 167 16.60 -6.49 7.33
N TYR A 168 17.19 -7.38 6.53
CA TYR A 168 18.61 -7.68 6.60
C TYR A 168 19.28 -7.33 5.28
N LEU A 169 20.24 -6.41 5.31
CA LEU A 169 21.09 -6.08 4.18
C LEU A 169 22.40 -6.88 4.32
N HIS A 170 22.50 -7.97 3.56
CA HIS A 170 23.68 -8.84 3.57
C HIS A 170 24.85 -8.23 2.79
N SER A 171 24.54 -7.53 1.70
CA SER A 171 25.50 -6.83 0.84
C SER A 171 24.80 -5.84 -0.07
N GLY A 172 25.53 -4.84 -0.57
CA GLY A 172 25.07 -3.90 -1.60
C GLY A 172 24.66 -2.55 -1.02
N SER A 173 23.55 -2.00 -1.51
CA SER A 173 23.04 -0.71 -1.03
C SER A 173 21.52 -0.63 -1.03
N ALA A 174 20.98 0.07 -0.04
CA ALA A 174 19.58 0.38 0.10
C ALA A 174 19.41 1.88 0.39
N PHE A 175 18.58 2.55 -0.39
CA PHE A 175 18.14 3.93 -0.16
C PHE A 175 16.70 3.87 0.32
N THR A 176 16.44 4.42 1.50
CA THR A 176 15.15 4.27 2.16
C THR A 176 14.54 5.63 2.42
N HIS A 177 13.30 5.80 1.96
CA HIS A 177 12.46 6.94 2.28
C HIS A 177 11.30 6.41 3.13
N LEU A 178 11.28 6.83 4.39
CA LEU A 178 10.19 6.52 5.32
C LEU A 178 9.37 7.76 5.59
N HIS A 179 8.05 7.59 5.62
CA HIS A 179 7.17 8.62 6.13
C HIS A 179 7.40 8.83 7.63
N LYS A 180 7.22 10.07 8.11
CA LYS A 180 7.40 10.40 9.52
C LYS A 180 6.30 9.77 10.37
N ASN A 181 6.68 8.90 11.30
CA ASN A 181 5.73 8.26 12.21
C ASN A 181 6.08 8.52 13.69
N LEU A 182 5.07 8.49 14.57
CA LEU A 182 5.28 8.65 16.01
C LEU A 182 5.83 7.38 16.68
N LYS A 183 6.16 7.51 17.98
CA LYS A 183 7.10 6.77 18.86
C LYS A 183 7.17 5.22 18.81
N LYS A 184 6.47 4.50 17.92
CA LYS A 184 6.37 3.03 17.96
C LYS A 184 6.57 2.27 16.64
N GLU A 185 6.69 2.93 15.49
CA GLU A 185 7.11 2.21 14.28
C GLU A 185 8.64 2.11 14.23
N ASP A 186 9.12 0.91 14.55
CA ASP A 186 10.53 0.57 14.49
C ASP A 186 10.84 0.00 13.10
N PHE A 187 11.34 0.86 12.21
CA PHE A 187 11.98 0.41 10.99
C PHE A 187 13.43 0.03 11.29
N ARG A 188 13.82 -1.19 10.93
CA ARG A 188 15.11 -1.76 11.30
C ARG A 188 15.81 -2.37 10.10
N ILE A 189 17.06 -1.99 9.89
CA ILE A 189 17.96 -2.67 8.94
C ILE A 189 19.09 -3.30 9.74
N PHE A 190 19.18 -4.61 9.68
CA PHE A 190 20.30 -5.39 10.18
C PHE A 190 21.37 -5.52 9.10
N THR A 191 22.63 -5.51 9.53
CA THR A 191 23.82 -5.72 8.69
C THR A 191 24.77 -6.66 9.41
N SER A 192 25.93 -6.96 8.81
CA SER A 192 26.92 -7.78 9.49
C SER A 192 27.56 -7.05 10.68
N ASN A 193 27.69 -5.71 10.61
CA ASN A 193 28.39 -4.91 11.63
C ASN A 193 27.46 -4.23 12.63
N GLY A 194 26.15 -4.16 12.37
CA GLY A 194 25.23 -3.48 13.27
C GLY A 194 23.76 -3.49 12.88
N LEU A 195 23.00 -2.75 13.67
CA LEU A 195 21.58 -2.47 13.53
C LEU A 195 21.39 -0.98 13.29
N ILE A 196 20.59 -0.66 12.28
CA ILE A 196 20.17 0.70 11.97
C ILE A 196 18.69 0.79 12.37
N GLU A 197 18.39 1.64 13.34
CA GLU A 197 17.01 1.92 13.79
C GLU A 197 16.63 3.34 13.39
N VAL A 198 15.45 3.45 12.78
CA VAL A 198 15.07 4.69 12.12
C VAL A 198 13.61 5.04 12.36
N ARG A 199 13.37 6.34 12.46
CA ARG A 199 12.03 6.90 12.63
C ARG A 199 11.82 8.08 11.67
N GLY A 200 11.26 7.78 10.50
CA GLY A 200 10.74 8.80 9.58
C GLY A 200 11.77 9.70 8.91
N THR A 201 12.45 9.20 7.88
CA THR A 201 13.69 9.81 7.37
C THR A 201 14.00 9.41 5.92
N LYS A 202 14.95 10.13 5.31
CA LYS A 202 15.64 9.71 4.09
C LYS A 202 17.10 9.38 4.42
N PHE A 203 17.50 8.14 4.22
CA PHE A 203 18.85 7.67 4.52
C PHE A 203 19.27 6.52 3.60
N SER A 204 20.58 6.33 3.43
CA SER A 204 21.14 5.19 2.71
C SER A 204 21.98 4.32 3.63
N VAL A 205 21.95 3.02 3.35
CA VAL A 205 22.80 2.01 3.98
C VAL A 205 23.53 1.28 2.86
N SER A 206 24.85 1.19 2.96
CA SER A 206 25.67 0.36 2.08
C SER A 206 26.44 -0.65 2.91
N GLU A 207 26.45 -1.89 2.45
CA GLU A 207 27.08 -3.02 3.13
C GLU A 207 28.09 -3.70 2.20
N ILE A 208 29.34 -3.73 2.63
CA ILE A 208 30.35 -4.64 2.09
C ILE A 208 30.41 -5.82 3.04
N ALA A 209 29.90 -6.97 2.60
CA ALA A 209 29.67 -8.16 3.43
C ALA A 209 30.83 -8.46 4.38
N GLY A 210 30.55 -8.42 5.69
CA GLY A 210 31.49 -8.76 6.76
C GLY A 210 32.66 -7.78 6.95
N THR A 211 32.70 -6.69 6.20
CA THR A 211 33.84 -5.74 6.21
C THR A 211 33.42 -4.40 6.81
N GLU A 212 32.41 -3.77 6.21
CA GLU A 212 32.05 -2.40 6.54
C GLU A 212 30.60 -2.12 6.20
N THR A 213 29.92 -1.43 7.11
CA THR A 213 28.59 -0.84 6.89
C THR A 213 28.73 0.67 6.89
N GLN A 214 28.28 1.34 5.84
CA GLN A 214 28.19 2.80 5.78
C GLN A 214 26.73 3.23 5.85
N VAL A 215 26.43 4.20 6.71
CA VAL A 215 25.11 4.83 6.83
C VAL A 215 25.25 6.32 6.59
N SER A 216 24.45 6.87 5.68
CA SER A 216 24.42 8.29 5.34
C SER A 216 23.00 8.84 5.47
N VAL A 217 22.85 10.03 6.06
CA VAL A 217 21.52 10.62 6.35
C VAL A 217 21.30 11.87 5.51
N LEU A 218 20.21 11.90 4.75
CA LEU A 218 19.79 13.08 4.00
C LEU A 218 18.79 13.91 4.81
N GLU A 219 17.77 13.28 5.39
CA GLU A 219 16.74 13.96 6.18
C GLU A 219 16.39 13.16 7.43
N GLY A 220 16.11 13.86 8.54
CA GLY A 220 15.73 13.27 9.82
C GLY A 220 16.91 12.70 10.61
N ARG A 221 16.67 11.71 11.47
CA ARG A 221 17.67 11.16 12.39
C ARG A 221 17.72 9.63 12.35
N VAL A 222 18.93 9.08 12.36
CA VAL A 222 19.17 7.64 12.28
C VAL A 222 20.01 7.18 13.46
N ALA A 223 19.53 6.19 14.21
CA ALA A 223 20.31 5.54 15.26
C ALA A 223 21.04 4.33 14.67
N THR A 224 22.32 4.19 15.00
CA THR A 224 23.16 3.06 14.59
C THR A 224 23.73 2.39 15.84
N ILE A 225 23.55 1.09 15.94
CA ILE A 225 23.94 0.26 17.10
C ILE A 225 24.86 -0.83 16.58
N ARG A 226 26.05 -0.97 17.16
CA ARG A 226 27.00 -2.02 16.78
C ARG A 226 26.64 -3.34 17.46
N LYS A 227 26.77 -4.46 16.75
CA LYS A 227 26.38 -5.79 17.26
C LYS A 227 27.37 -6.36 18.29
N GLU A 228 28.69 -6.18 18.07
CA GLU A 228 29.75 -6.75 18.92
C GLU A 228 30.99 -5.83 18.98
N GLY A 229 31.57 -5.64 20.17
CA GLY A 229 32.83 -4.90 20.40
C GLY A 229 32.83 -4.06 21.68
N GLY A 230 34.01 -3.60 22.12
CA GLY A 230 34.19 -2.82 23.35
C GLY A 230 33.50 -1.44 23.37
N ASP A 231 33.21 -0.87 22.19
CA ASP A 231 32.39 0.32 22.01
C ASP A 231 30.98 -0.06 21.54
N SER A 232 30.27 -0.87 22.34
CA SER A 232 28.84 -1.12 22.15
C SER A 232 28.05 0.14 22.52
N GLY A 233 28.04 1.12 21.63
CA GLY A 233 27.34 2.39 21.80
C GLY A 233 26.31 2.61 20.72
N GLU A 234 25.17 3.16 21.09
CA GLU A 234 24.22 3.77 20.15
C GLU A 234 24.81 5.08 19.64
N GLN A 235 24.75 5.30 18.34
CA GLN A 235 25.26 6.47 17.65
C GLN A 235 24.15 7.07 16.80
N VAL A 236 23.65 8.24 17.19
CA VAL A 236 22.63 8.99 16.45
C VAL A 236 23.28 9.93 15.43
N LEU A 237 22.80 9.89 14.19
CA LEU A 237 23.22 10.71 13.07
C LEU A 237 22.16 11.76 12.73
N GLU A 238 22.63 12.96 12.46
CA GLU A 238 21.85 14.10 11.96
C GLU A 238 21.95 14.21 10.43
N PRO A 239 21.09 15.01 9.78
CA PRO A 239 21.18 15.26 8.34
C PRO A 239 22.57 15.74 7.90
N GLY A 240 23.04 15.22 6.76
CA GLY A 240 24.36 15.53 6.22
C GLY A 240 25.52 14.78 6.89
N GLN A 241 25.23 13.88 7.82
CA GLN A 241 26.25 13.05 8.46
C GLN A 241 26.33 11.66 7.84
N ARG A 242 27.51 11.04 7.97
CA ARG A 242 27.72 9.63 7.71
C ARG A 242 28.49 8.96 8.84
N ILE A 243 28.29 7.65 8.95
CA ILE A 243 29.07 6.79 9.85
C ILE A 243 29.46 5.51 9.14
N ARG A 244 30.66 5.04 9.42
CA ARG A 244 31.18 3.74 9.01
C ARG A 244 31.29 2.85 10.24
N LEU A 245 30.67 1.68 10.18
CA LEU A 245 30.72 0.64 11.19
C LEU A 245 31.62 -0.47 10.65
N SER A 246 32.65 -0.79 11.42
CA SER A 246 33.56 -1.89 11.11
C SER A 246 33.96 -2.61 12.41
N ASN A 247 34.73 -3.69 12.28
CA ASN A 247 35.36 -4.34 13.42
C ASN A 247 36.24 -3.40 14.27
N LYS A 248 36.73 -2.28 13.71
CA LYS A 248 37.52 -1.26 14.41
C LYS A 248 36.69 -0.24 15.18
N GLY A 249 35.36 -0.26 15.05
CA GLY A 249 34.46 0.70 15.69
C GLY A 249 33.79 1.65 14.72
N PHE A 250 33.36 2.79 15.26
CA PHE A 250 32.64 3.84 14.54
C PHE A 250 33.59 4.88 13.99
N GLN A 251 33.41 5.26 12.72
CA GLN A 251 34.06 6.42 12.12
C GLN A 251 32.98 7.37 11.59
N ARG A 252 32.82 8.51 12.26
CA ARG A 252 31.87 9.55 11.86
C ARG A 252 32.54 10.60 10.99
N SER A 253 31.81 11.09 10.00
CA SER A 253 32.20 12.29 9.27
C SER A 253 30.96 12.99 8.71
N PHE A 254 31.16 14.17 8.15
CA PHE A 254 30.14 14.84 7.34
C PHE A 254 30.23 14.38 5.88
N LEU A 255 29.12 14.46 5.18
CA LEU A 255 29.05 14.31 3.74
C LEU A 255 29.58 15.60 3.08
N SER A 256 30.35 15.45 2.00
CA SER A 256 30.72 16.59 1.16
C SER A 256 29.51 17.10 0.37
N SER A 257 29.61 18.30 -0.21
CA SER A 257 28.56 18.83 -1.07
C SER A 257 28.28 17.95 -2.30
N SER A 258 29.28 17.26 -2.84
CA SER A 258 29.10 16.33 -3.96
C SER A 258 28.39 15.06 -3.51
N GLU A 259 28.77 14.50 -2.37
CA GLU A 259 28.12 13.31 -1.80
C GLU A 259 26.66 13.58 -1.43
N LEU A 260 26.34 14.77 -0.95
CA LEU A 260 24.96 15.22 -0.70
C LEU A 260 24.14 15.28 -2.00
N ALA A 261 24.68 15.92 -3.05
CA ALA A 261 23.99 16.04 -4.33
C ALA A 261 23.75 14.68 -5.01
N GLU A 262 24.71 13.75 -4.90
CA GLU A 262 24.54 12.36 -5.36
C GLU A 262 23.43 11.66 -4.59
N LEU A 263 23.40 11.80 -3.25
CA LEU A 263 22.37 11.22 -2.41
C LEU A 263 20.98 11.78 -2.74
N GLU A 264 20.85 13.09 -2.90
CA GLU A 264 19.61 13.74 -3.34
C GLU A 264 19.13 13.21 -4.69
N THR A 265 20.04 13.02 -5.65
CA THR A 265 19.72 12.50 -6.98
C THR A 265 19.14 11.08 -6.89
N GLU A 266 19.73 10.21 -6.06
CA GLU A 266 19.18 8.86 -5.85
C GLU A 266 17.79 8.89 -5.19
N PHE A 267 17.55 9.81 -4.25
CA PHE A 267 16.22 9.99 -3.66
C PHE A 267 15.19 10.56 -4.63
N GLN A 268 15.58 11.38 -5.61
CA GLN A 268 14.68 11.83 -6.68
C GLN A 268 14.25 10.67 -7.61
N ARG A 269 15.09 9.64 -7.76
CA ARG A 269 14.75 8.43 -8.51
C ARG A 269 13.71 7.59 -7.75
N LEU A 270 13.79 7.58 -6.42
CA LEU A 270 12.85 6.90 -5.53
C LEU A 270 11.52 7.66 -5.47
N LYS A 271 10.68 7.44 -6.49
CA LYS A 271 9.30 7.95 -6.52
C LYS A 271 8.46 7.22 -5.49
N VAL A 272 8.21 7.87 -4.37
CA VAL A 272 7.28 7.40 -3.35
C VAL A 272 5.94 8.07 -3.61
N GLU A 273 4.84 7.32 -3.51
CA GLU A 273 3.51 7.89 -3.61
C GLU A 273 3.28 8.88 -2.47
N ASP A 274 3.01 10.13 -2.82
CA ASP A 274 2.63 11.15 -1.84
C ASP A 274 1.33 10.75 -1.16
N ILE A 275 1.25 11.08 0.12
CA ILE A 275 0.02 10.91 0.88
C ILE A 275 -0.91 12.07 0.51
N PRO A 276 -2.04 11.82 -0.19
CA PRO A 276 -2.93 12.89 -0.62
C PRO A 276 -3.48 13.61 0.61
N ARG A 277 -3.27 14.93 0.64
CA ARG A 277 -3.70 15.79 1.74
C ARG A 277 -4.88 16.62 1.27
N ASP A 278 -6.06 16.24 1.73
CA ASP A 278 -7.27 17.05 1.58
C ASP A 278 -7.87 17.28 2.97
N PRO A 279 -7.65 18.46 3.56
CA PRO A 279 -8.07 18.75 4.92
C PRO A 279 -9.58 18.59 5.15
N ASN A 280 -10.38 18.69 4.08
CA ASN A 280 -11.84 18.66 4.13
C ASN A 280 -12.41 17.32 3.65
N ARG A 281 -11.57 16.35 3.27
CA ARG A 281 -12.04 15.04 2.84
C ARG A 281 -12.57 14.26 4.03
N SER A 282 -13.83 13.88 3.95
CA SER A 282 -14.46 12.91 4.83
C SER A 282 -14.42 11.51 4.20
N PHE A 283 -14.37 10.49 5.04
CA PHE A 283 -14.43 9.08 4.69
C PHE A 283 -15.69 8.48 5.29
N SER A 284 -16.37 7.63 4.53
CA SER A 284 -17.65 7.03 4.93
C SER A 284 -17.46 6.09 6.12
N ASP A 285 -16.36 5.36 6.11
CA ASP A 285 -16.00 4.38 7.13
C ASP A 285 -14.48 4.18 7.24
N ARG A 286 -14.08 3.38 8.24
CA ARG A 286 -12.69 3.04 8.54
C ARG A 286 -12.04 2.22 7.42
N GLU A 287 -12.81 1.41 6.71
CA GLU A 287 -12.33 0.59 5.60
C GLU A 287 -11.95 1.45 4.39
N GLU A 288 -12.70 2.51 4.10
CA GLU A 288 -12.40 3.48 3.06
C GLU A 288 -11.10 4.25 3.39
N LEU A 289 -10.97 4.71 4.64
CA LEU A 289 -9.76 5.38 5.12
C LEU A 289 -8.54 4.45 5.01
N PHE A 290 -8.68 3.19 5.45
CA PHE A 290 -7.60 2.20 5.31
C PHE A 290 -7.29 1.87 3.85
N LYS A 291 -8.29 1.78 2.97
CA LYS A 291 -8.07 1.50 1.55
C LYS A 291 -7.30 2.63 0.86
N GLU A 292 -7.59 3.88 1.24
CA GLU A 292 -6.89 5.04 0.70
C GLU A 292 -5.44 5.07 1.18
N PHE A 293 -5.20 4.91 2.48
CA PHE A 293 -3.88 5.17 3.08
C PHE A 293 -3.05 3.92 3.38
N GLN A 294 -3.65 2.74 3.31
CA GLN A 294 -3.04 1.43 3.60
C GLN A 294 -2.44 1.30 5.02
N ARG A 295 -2.84 2.19 5.94
CA ARG A 295 -2.44 2.20 7.35
C ARG A 295 -3.50 2.88 8.20
N LEU A 296 -3.51 2.58 9.49
CA LEU A 296 -4.33 3.26 10.49
C LEU A 296 -3.61 3.34 11.82
N GLU A 297 -3.67 4.49 12.46
CA GLU A 297 -3.10 4.74 13.78
C GLU A 297 -4.16 5.12 14.81
N ARG A 298 -3.87 4.77 16.07
CA ARG A 298 -4.55 5.28 17.25
C ARG A 298 -3.57 6.18 18.01
N VAL A 299 -3.90 7.46 18.08
CA VAL A 299 -3.15 8.48 18.80
C VAL A 299 -3.73 8.61 20.20
N ILE A 300 -2.93 8.33 21.23
CA ILE A 300 -3.28 8.47 22.64
C ILE A 300 -2.70 9.80 23.11
N MET A 301 -3.58 10.66 23.63
CA MET A 301 -3.26 11.98 24.13
C MET A 301 -2.88 11.92 25.62
N THR A 302 -2.18 12.94 26.11
CA THR A 302 -1.75 13.04 27.53
C THR A 302 -2.91 13.08 28.52
N ASP A 303 -4.10 13.50 28.07
CA ASP A 303 -5.35 13.50 28.85
C ASP A 303 -6.05 12.12 28.84
N LYS A 304 -5.41 11.09 28.29
CA LYS A 304 -5.92 9.71 28.13
C LYS A 304 -7.06 9.57 27.11
N THR A 305 -7.40 10.63 26.36
CA THR A 305 -8.27 10.49 25.19
C THR A 305 -7.53 9.82 24.04
N SER A 306 -8.27 9.21 23.11
CA SER A 306 -7.67 8.59 21.93
C SER A 306 -8.41 8.97 20.66
N LEU A 307 -7.65 9.22 19.60
CA LEU A 307 -8.15 9.54 18.26
C LEU A 307 -7.67 8.47 17.29
N GLU A 308 -8.54 8.00 16.42
CA GLU A 308 -8.18 7.06 15.36
C GLU A 308 -8.17 7.77 14.01
N GLY A 309 -7.17 7.48 13.20
CA GLY A 309 -7.01 8.14 11.91
C GLY A 309 -5.74 7.71 11.19
N VAL A 310 -5.33 8.52 10.22
CA VAL A 310 -4.07 8.37 9.50
C VAL A 310 -3.22 9.60 9.73
N ILE A 311 -2.02 9.45 10.25
CA ILE A 311 -1.07 10.57 10.36
C ILE A 311 -0.67 10.95 8.94
N ILE A 312 -1.03 12.12 8.43
CA ILE A 312 -0.69 12.53 7.04
C ILE A 312 0.66 13.25 7.00
N ASP A 313 0.97 14.01 8.05
CA ASP A 313 2.16 14.85 8.12
C ASP A 313 2.50 15.19 9.58
N MET A 314 3.73 15.65 9.81
CA MET A 314 4.19 16.13 11.11
C MET A 314 5.32 17.16 10.95
N ASP A 315 5.14 18.30 11.62
CA ASP A 315 6.13 19.35 11.72
C ASP A 315 6.75 19.44 13.13
N GLY A 316 7.44 20.54 13.44
CA GLY A 316 8.07 20.75 14.73
C GLY A 316 7.08 20.88 15.88
N GLU A 317 5.90 21.43 15.63
CA GLU A 317 4.91 21.81 16.63
C GLU A 317 3.66 20.92 16.59
N PHE A 318 3.28 20.40 15.42
CA PHE A 318 2.01 19.74 15.20
C PHE A 318 2.12 18.42 14.44
N MET A 319 1.18 17.54 14.75
CA MET A 319 0.81 16.35 14.02
C MET A 319 -0.50 16.60 13.26
N TYR A 320 -0.56 16.17 12.01
CA TYR A 320 -1.77 16.25 11.19
C TYR A 320 -2.35 14.84 11.04
N LEU A 321 -3.55 14.62 11.60
CA LEU A 321 -4.23 13.33 11.61
C LEU A 321 -5.51 13.41 10.76
N GLN A 322 -5.61 12.61 9.72
CA GLN A 322 -6.85 12.40 8.98
C GLN A 322 -7.78 11.49 9.77
N THR A 323 -8.92 12.01 10.20
CA THR A 323 -10.01 11.21 10.79
C THR A 323 -11.05 10.87 9.71
N LEU A 324 -12.14 10.20 10.10
CA LEU A 324 -13.28 9.97 9.21
C LEU A 324 -13.95 11.28 8.76
N GLU A 325 -13.94 12.31 9.59
CA GLU A 325 -14.63 13.57 9.26
C GLU A 325 -13.73 14.52 8.50
N LYS A 326 -12.48 14.69 8.96
CA LYS A 326 -11.54 15.69 8.46
C LYS A 326 -10.12 15.49 8.98
N GLU A 327 -9.19 16.25 8.44
CA GLU A 327 -7.87 16.45 9.03
C GLU A 327 -8.00 17.28 10.32
N ILE A 328 -7.36 16.80 11.38
CA ILE A 328 -7.21 17.51 12.65
C ILE A 328 -5.74 17.78 12.94
N ARG A 329 -5.48 18.96 13.50
CA ARG A 329 -4.14 19.40 13.91
C ARG A 329 -3.99 19.17 15.41
N ILE A 330 -3.06 18.31 15.79
CA ILE A 330 -2.81 17.91 17.17
C ILE A 330 -1.46 18.50 17.61
N PRO A 331 -1.40 19.28 18.71
CA PRO A 331 -0.14 19.71 19.28
C PRO A 331 0.74 18.51 19.64
N ARG A 332 2.02 18.54 19.25
CA ARG A 332 2.89 17.39 19.43
C ARG A 332 3.09 17.03 20.90
N ASP A 333 3.14 18.04 21.77
CA ASP A 333 3.35 17.86 23.21
C ASP A 333 2.13 17.26 23.93
N SER A 334 0.95 17.28 23.30
CA SER A 334 -0.23 16.60 23.83
C SER A 334 -0.31 15.12 23.44
N VAL A 335 0.61 14.61 22.62
CA VAL A 335 0.62 13.20 22.20
C VAL A 335 1.50 12.36 23.14
N GLU A 336 0.86 11.48 23.90
CA GLU A 336 1.54 10.51 24.75
C GLU A 336 2.14 9.40 23.88
N GLU A 337 1.31 8.78 23.05
CA GLU A 337 1.63 7.54 22.35
C GLU A 337 0.87 7.41 21.01
N VAL A 338 1.46 6.69 20.05
CA VAL A 338 0.80 6.33 18.79
C VAL A 338 0.96 4.84 18.56
N ILE A 339 -0.13 4.17 18.22
CA ILE A 339 -0.18 2.73 17.99
C ILE A 339 -0.70 2.47 16.58
N GLN A 340 0.05 1.76 15.74
CA GLN A 340 -0.47 1.27 14.47
C GLN A 340 -1.50 0.16 14.75
N VAL A 341 -2.73 0.38 14.31
CA VAL A 341 -3.85 -0.52 14.56
C VAL A 341 -4.10 -1.46 13.38
N ARG A 342 -3.74 -1.04 12.16
CA ARG A 342 -3.92 -1.83 10.94
C ARG A 342 -2.85 -1.57 9.90
#